data_AF-A0A351YZF2-F1
#
_entry.id   AF-A0A351YZF2-F1
#
_cell.length_a   1.000
_cell.length_b   1.000
_cell.length_c   1.000
_cell.angle_alpha   90.00
_cell.angle_beta   90.00
_cell.angle_gamma   90.00
#
_symmetry.space_group_name_H-M   'P 1'
#
loop_
_entity.id
_entity.type
_entity.pdbx_description
1 polymer ?
#
loop_
_entity_poly.entity_id
_entity_poly.type
_entity_poly.pdbx_seq_one_letter_code
_entity_poly.pdbx_strand_id
1 'polypeptide(L)'
;MSLHIFQIQKLETRYLFQMFSKLQEIKMNKKFYFVFLIIGFFFCSCSHRQMLILKAEKNSINLFKNEVEKKLADAVIKEDVKRIQKIIGKNQSIVRDSYSNEYYSVLHLASYYGKVKSVEALLELGFNPDVKNIQGETPLFEASGVGLLFYAYDESRDNLEQVIKLLIKHGADVNCQIEKSNNGTADLSGMTPLMECLKTLYQPRQSNKTKILCDEGNADINIKAENGETAASIALEECYRDLIDWYLFDLDYLKDKSLTSAYYLIVQKHADISGSYYSRLHFSDEPFEVSPVYMLRLLVYPLGSEMHKIKMEIVKEFKRQGIDYFSEPIPEQSLKLVKKLYPDNWEEYLRQY
;
A
#
# COMPACT_ATOMS: atom_id res chain seq x y z
N MET A 1 -3.20 19.17 2.34
CA MET A 1 -3.20 18.12 3.39
C MET A 1 -2.07 18.29 4.44
N SER A 2 -0.89 18.81 4.08
CA SER A 2 0.28 18.96 4.97
C SER A 2 0.12 19.95 6.14
N LEU A 3 -0.55 21.09 5.96
CA LEU A 3 -0.80 22.09 7.02
C LEU A 3 -1.71 21.58 8.16
N HIS A 4 -2.54 20.58 7.89
CA HIS A 4 -3.44 20.00 8.89
C HIS A 4 -2.72 19.02 9.83
N ILE A 5 -1.67 18.35 9.35
CA ILE A 5 -0.85 17.41 10.12
C ILE A 5 -0.11 18.14 11.25
N PHE A 6 0.43 19.34 10.96
CA PHE A 6 1.15 20.15 11.95
C PHE A 6 0.27 20.71 13.07
N GLN A 7 -1.00 21.03 12.80
CA GLN A 7 -1.94 21.51 13.82
C GLN A 7 -2.42 20.39 14.76
N ILE A 8 -2.47 19.16 14.27
CA ILE A 8 -2.90 17.98 15.04
C ILE A 8 -1.83 17.57 16.07
N GLN A 9 -0.54 17.57 15.70
CA GLN A 9 0.57 17.29 16.63
C GLN A 9 0.63 18.27 17.83
N LYS A 10 0.20 19.53 17.64
CA LYS A 10 0.20 20.56 18.69
C LYS A 10 -0.95 20.40 19.70
N LEU A 11 -2.03 19.71 19.31
CA LEU A 11 -3.15 19.37 20.18
C LEU A 11 -2.87 18.09 21.00
N GLU A 12 -2.17 17.12 20.42
CA GLU A 12 -1.73 15.88 21.08
C GLU A 12 -0.85 16.14 22.32
N THR A 13 0.09 17.08 22.21
CA THR A 13 0.98 17.46 23.31
C THR A 13 0.24 18.10 24.48
N ARG A 14 -0.83 18.87 24.24
CA ARG A 14 -1.65 19.49 25.31
C ARG A 14 -2.52 18.48 26.06
N TYR A 15 -3.12 17.51 25.37
CA TYR A 15 -3.97 16.49 25.99
C TYR A 15 -3.16 15.50 26.83
N LEU A 16 -1.99 15.07 26.33
CA LEU A 16 -1.07 14.23 27.09
C LEU A 16 -0.64 14.93 28.38
N PHE A 17 -0.29 16.22 28.33
CA PHE A 17 0.14 16.97 29.51
C PHE A 17 -0.95 17.11 30.58
N GLN A 18 -2.21 17.36 30.20
CA GLN A 18 -3.33 17.43 31.13
C GLN A 18 -3.73 16.07 31.73
N MET A 19 -3.52 14.98 31.00
CA MET A 19 -3.75 13.63 31.50
C MET A 19 -2.64 13.20 32.48
N PHE A 20 -1.38 13.54 32.18
CA PHE A 20 -0.24 13.29 33.08
C PHE A 20 -0.36 14.03 34.41
N SER A 21 -0.85 15.28 34.42
CA SER A 21 -1.01 16.05 35.66
C SER A 21 -2.07 15.45 36.60
N LYS A 22 -3.17 14.93 36.06
CA LYS A 22 -4.23 14.27 36.87
C LYS A 22 -3.82 12.90 37.41
N LEU A 23 -2.93 12.18 36.72
CA LEU A 23 -2.46 10.86 37.14
C LEU A 23 -1.43 10.92 38.29
N GLN A 24 -0.76 12.06 38.51
CA GLN A 24 0.17 12.25 39.63
C GLN A 24 -0.51 12.35 41.01
N GLU A 25 -1.81 12.65 41.06
CA GLU A 25 -2.56 12.82 42.31
C GLU A 25 -3.04 11.50 42.93
N ILE A 26 -2.99 10.39 42.19
CA ILE A 26 -3.49 9.09 42.64
C ILE A 26 -2.34 8.29 43.27
N LYS A 27 -2.41 8.04 44.60
CA LYS A 27 -1.49 7.12 45.32
C LYS A 27 -1.74 5.67 44.90
N MET A 28 -1.26 5.27 43.73
CA MET A 28 -1.32 3.91 43.21
C MET A 28 0.04 3.21 43.26
N ASN A 29 0.04 1.90 43.50
CA ASN A 29 1.23 1.05 43.47
C ASN A 29 1.92 1.13 42.08
N LYS A 30 3.25 1.31 42.02
CA LYS A 30 4.03 1.50 40.78
C LYS A 30 3.78 0.42 39.71
N LYS A 31 3.54 -0.84 40.11
CA LYS A 31 3.18 -1.92 39.16
C LYS A 31 1.79 -1.73 38.55
N PHE A 32 0.81 -1.29 39.34
CA PHE A 32 -0.54 -1.00 38.87
C PHE A 32 -0.62 0.28 38.03
N TYR A 33 0.20 1.29 38.35
CA TYR A 33 0.32 2.52 37.57
C TYR A 33 0.84 2.25 36.15
N PHE A 34 1.84 1.36 36.02
CA PHE A 34 2.38 0.97 34.72
C PHE A 34 1.36 0.18 33.88
N VAL A 35 0.60 -0.73 34.50
CA VAL A 35 -0.49 -1.46 33.84
C VAL A 35 -1.63 -0.52 33.41
N PHE A 36 -2.02 0.43 34.26
CA PHE A 36 -3.03 1.45 33.90
C PHE A 36 -2.56 2.42 32.82
N LEU A 37 -1.29 2.78 32.79
CA LEU A 37 -0.71 3.58 31.70
C LEU A 37 -0.73 2.81 30.39
N ILE A 38 -0.34 1.54 30.38
CA ILE A 38 -0.40 0.69 29.19
C ILE A 38 -1.85 0.54 28.72
N ILE A 39 -2.75 0.12 29.60
CA ILE A 39 -4.18 -0.05 29.29
C ILE A 39 -4.79 1.28 28.81
N GLY A 40 -4.53 2.39 29.50
CA GLY A 40 -4.98 3.73 29.11
C GLY A 40 -4.44 4.16 27.75
N PHE A 41 -3.18 3.85 27.42
CA PHE A 41 -2.57 4.15 26.14
C PHE A 41 -3.13 3.29 25.01
N PHE A 42 -3.42 2.00 25.27
CA PHE A 42 -4.09 1.09 24.34
C PHE A 42 -5.54 1.50 24.07
N PHE A 43 -6.33 1.84 25.10
CA PHE A 43 -7.70 2.32 24.92
C PHE A 43 -7.76 3.70 24.25
N CYS A 44 -6.83 4.61 24.57
CA CYS A 44 -6.76 5.95 23.96
C CYS A 44 -6.32 5.88 22.49
N SER A 45 -5.36 5.03 22.14
CA SER A 45 -4.92 4.85 20.75
C SER A 45 -5.98 4.18 19.87
N CYS A 46 -6.69 3.17 20.39
CA CYS A 46 -7.78 2.52 19.64
C CYS A 46 -8.97 3.47 19.42
N SER A 47 -9.40 4.20 20.45
CA SER A 47 -10.50 5.17 20.34
C SER A 47 -10.15 6.38 19.46
N HIS A 48 -8.89 6.83 19.50
CA HIS A 48 -8.41 7.89 18.62
C HIS A 48 -8.40 7.46 17.15
N ARG A 49 -7.93 6.24 16.84
CA ARG A 49 -7.95 5.69 15.47
C ARG A 49 -9.37 5.55 14.94
N GLN A 50 -10.30 5.03 15.74
CA GLN A 50 -11.71 4.93 15.35
C GLN A 50 -12.31 6.29 15.02
N MET A 51 -11.97 7.32 15.81
CA MET A 51 -12.40 8.70 15.55
C MET A 51 -11.81 9.27 14.24
N LEU A 52 -10.55 8.96 13.90
CA LEU A 52 -9.95 9.38 12.63
C LEU A 52 -10.65 8.74 11.43
N ILE A 53 -10.97 7.43 11.52
CA ILE A 53 -11.73 6.71 10.49
C ILE A 53 -13.11 7.33 10.31
N LEU A 54 -13.87 7.52 11.40
CA LEU A 54 -15.21 8.14 11.33
C LEU A 54 -15.17 9.56 10.75
N LYS A 55 -14.13 10.34 11.08
CA LYS A 55 -13.94 11.68 10.52
C LYS A 55 -13.67 11.62 9.02
N ALA A 56 -12.84 10.69 8.57
CA ALA A 56 -12.55 10.50 7.16
C ALA A 56 -13.79 10.03 6.38
N GLU A 57 -14.53 9.04 6.89
CA GLU A 57 -15.79 8.56 6.31
C GLU A 57 -16.80 9.71 6.16
N LYS A 58 -16.98 10.52 7.20
CA LYS A 58 -17.86 11.70 7.17
C LYS A 58 -17.40 12.73 6.13
N ASN A 59 -16.10 12.96 6.03
CA ASN A 59 -15.55 13.88 5.03
C ASN A 59 -15.82 13.37 3.61
N SER A 60 -15.58 12.08 3.33
CA SER A 60 -15.86 11.46 2.03
C SER A 60 -17.34 11.57 1.65
N ILE A 61 -18.26 11.33 2.59
CA ILE A 61 -19.71 11.51 2.37
C ILE A 61 -20.06 12.95 1.98
N ASN A 62 -19.41 13.94 2.60
CA ASN A 62 -19.69 15.36 2.33
C ASN A 62 -19.23 15.85 0.96
N LEU A 63 -18.41 15.07 0.23
CA LEU A 63 -17.97 15.42 -1.12
C LEU A 63 -19.07 15.22 -2.17
N PHE A 64 -20.13 14.48 -1.85
CA PHE A 64 -21.29 14.27 -2.74
C PHE A 64 -22.21 15.49 -2.77
N LYS A 65 -22.69 15.85 -3.96
CA LYS A 65 -23.31 17.15 -4.25
C LYS A 65 -24.69 17.28 -3.62
N ASN A 66 -25.53 16.25 -3.76
CA ASN A 66 -26.92 16.31 -3.32
C ASN A 66 -27.23 15.37 -2.14
N GLU A 67 -28.34 15.63 -1.45
CA GLU A 67 -28.74 14.90 -0.24
C GLU A 67 -29.09 13.42 -0.51
N VAL A 68 -29.50 13.05 -1.72
CA VAL A 68 -29.75 11.64 -2.07
C VAL A 68 -28.44 10.89 -2.19
N GLU A 69 -27.45 11.48 -2.86
CA GLU A 69 -26.10 10.91 -3.01
C GLU A 69 -25.40 10.77 -1.66
N LYS A 70 -25.46 11.79 -0.79
CA LYS A 70 -24.92 11.69 0.58
C LYS A 70 -25.59 10.58 1.38
N LYS A 71 -26.91 10.42 1.26
CA LYS A 71 -27.65 9.33 1.92
C LYS A 71 -27.26 7.96 1.36
N LEU A 72 -26.93 7.87 0.09
CA LEU A 72 -26.42 6.65 -0.54
C LEU A 72 -25.00 6.34 -0.05
N ALA A 73 -24.11 7.31 -0.06
CA ALA A 73 -22.73 7.18 0.44
C ALA A 73 -22.72 6.76 1.93
N ASP A 74 -23.57 7.35 2.77
CA ASP A 74 -23.75 6.95 4.17
C ASP A 74 -24.20 5.49 4.30
N ALA A 75 -25.15 5.04 3.47
CA ALA A 75 -25.60 3.65 3.47
C ALA A 75 -24.49 2.69 3.03
N VAL A 76 -23.68 3.09 2.05
CA VAL A 76 -22.53 2.33 1.53
C VAL A 76 -21.45 2.16 2.60
N ILE A 77 -21.07 3.23 3.29
CA ILE A 77 -20.07 3.18 4.37
C ILE A 77 -20.54 2.29 5.53
N LYS A 78 -21.84 2.26 5.81
CA LYS A 78 -22.45 1.45 6.87
C LYS A 78 -22.79 0.02 6.46
N GLU A 79 -22.54 -0.38 5.21
CA GLU A 79 -22.97 -1.66 4.65
C GLU A 79 -24.49 -1.94 4.78
N ASP A 80 -25.31 -0.89 4.75
CA ASP A 80 -26.77 -1.01 4.80
C ASP A 80 -27.34 -1.35 3.41
N VAL A 81 -27.15 -2.61 3.00
CA VAL A 81 -27.56 -3.14 1.67
C VAL A 81 -29.03 -2.87 1.37
N LYS A 82 -29.92 -3.00 2.36
CA LYS A 82 -31.36 -2.74 2.17
C LYS A 82 -31.61 -1.27 1.83
N ARG A 83 -30.91 -0.35 2.50
CA ARG A 83 -31.02 1.09 2.22
C ARG A 83 -30.37 1.45 0.89
N ILE A 84 -29.24 0.83 0.52
CA ILE A 84 -28.60 0.96 -0.80
C ILE A 84 -29.61 0.60 -1.90
N GLN A 85 -30.18 -0.61 -1.84
CA GLN A 85 -31.17 -1.11 -2.81
C GLN A 85 -32.40 -0.21 -2.88
N LYS A 86 -32.93 0.25 -1.73
CA LYS A 86 -34.09 1.15 -1.67
C LYS A 86 -33.83 2.52 -2.28
N ILE A 87 -32.66 3.12 -2.03
CA ILE A 87 -32.31 4.43 -2.57
C ILE A 87 -32.10 4.31 -4.08
N ILE A 88 -31.37 3.30 -4.54
CA ILE A 88 -31.09 3.09 -5.97
C ILE A 88 -32.36 2.76 -6.73
N GLY A 89 -33.22 1.86 -6.23
CA GLY A 89 -34.46 1.48 -6.89
C GLY A 89 -35.44 2.65 -7.11
N LYS A 90 -35.39 3.69 -6.27
CA LYS A 90 -36.23 4.89 -6.41
C LYS A 90 -35.60 6.00 -7.26
N ASN A 91 -34.30 5.94 -7.52
CA ASN A 91 -33.52 7.05 -8.09
C ASN A 91 -32.52 6.57 -9.16
N GLN A 92 -32.81 5.48 -9.89
CA GLN A 92 -31.85 4.82 -10.78
C GLN A 92 -31.13 5.76 -11.76
N SER A 93 -31.83 6.76 -12.31
CA SER A 93 -31.26 7.74 -13.25
C SER A 93 -30.32 8.77 -12.60
N ILE A 94 -30.43 8.98 -11.28
CA ILE A 94 -29.65 9.99 -10.54
C ILE A 94 -28.37 9.37 -9.97
N VAL A 95 -28.42 8.08 -9.59
CA VAL A 95 -27.38 7.46 -8.76
C VAL A 95 -26.30 6.71 -9.54
N ARG A 96 -26.55 6.29 -10.80
CA ARG A 96 -25.57 5.53 -11.58
C ARG A 96 -24.40 6.40 -12.04
N ASP A 97 -24.67 7.66 -12.35
CA ASP A 97 -23.68 8.69 -12.65
C ASP A 97 -23.48 9.65 -11.47
N SER A 98 -23.84 9.24 -10.25
CA SER A 98 -23.60 10.04 -9.05
C SER A 98 -22.12 10.03 -8.73
N TYR A 99 -21.51 11.20 -8.82
CA TYR A 99 -20.14 11.40 -8.40
C TYR A 99 -20.01 12.52 -7.39
N SER A 100 -18.99 12.40 -6.54
CA SER A 100 -18.53 13.51 -5.72
C SER A 100 -18.03 14.67 -6.58
N ASN A 101 -17.73 15.82 -5.97
CA ASN A 101 -17.05 16.92 -6.67
C ASN A 101 -15.70 16.53 -7.28
N GLU A 102 -15.08 15.47 -6.78
CA GLU A 102 -13.82 14.89 -7.28
C GLU A 102 -14.07 13.70 -8.22
N TYR A 103 -15.29 13.59 -8.76
CA TYR A 103 -15.76 12.49 -9.59
C TYR A 103 -15.61 11.09 -8.94
N TYR A 104 -15.65 11.03 -7.61
CA TYR A 104 -15.54 9.78 -6.87
C TYR A 104 -16.91 9.11 -6.80
N SER A 105 -17.03 7.87 -7.30
CA SER A 105 -18.29 7.11 -7.24
C SER A 105 -18.47 6.43 -5.88
N VAL A 106 -19.71 6.04 -5.55
CA VAL A 106 -19.96 5.25 -4.34
C VAL A 106 -19.32 3.86 -4.39
N LEU A 107 -19.00 3.35 -5.58
CA LEU A 107 -18.26 2.10 -5.74
C LEU A 107 -16.76 2.27 -5.44
N HIS A 108 -16.15 3.40 -5.83
CA HIS A 108 -14.80 3.74 -5.37
C HIS A 108 -14.77 3.84 -3.85
N LEU A 109 -15.77 4.52 -3.25
CA LEU A 109 -15.89 4.65 -1.81
C LEU A 109 -16.00 3.28 -1.12
N ALA A 110 -16.89 2.42 -1.59
CA ALA A 110 -17.05 1.07 -1.04
C ALA A 110 -15.73 0.28 -1.14
N SER A 111 -15.01 0.41 -2.24
CA SER A 111 -13.78 -0.34 -2.52
C SER A 111 -12.61 0.14 -1.66
N TYR A 112 -12.40 1.46 -1.57
CA TYR A 112 -11.37 2.09 -0.75
C TYR A 112 -11.52 1.76 0.74
N TYR A 113 -12.75 1.68 1.24
CA TYR A 113 -13.04 1.37 2.63
C TYR A 113 -13.26 -0.14 2.91
N GLY A 114 -13.09 -1.02 1.93
CA GLY A 114 -13.27 -2.47 2.11
C GLY A 114 -14.70 -2.84 2.55
N LYS A 115 -15.72 -2.21 1.98
CA LYS A 115 -17.13 -2.47 2.31
C LYS A 115 -17.68 -3.57 1.39
N VAL A 116 -17.26 -4.81 1.65
CA VAL A 116 -17.54 -6.00 0.83
C VAL A 116 -19.01 -6.10 0.42
N LYS A 117 -19.94 -6.02 1.37
CA LYS A 117 -21.38 -6.19 1.10
C LYS A 117 -21.94 -5.06 0.25
N SER A 118 -21.42 -3.85 0.45
CA SER A 118 -21.78 -2.70 -0.37
C SER A 118 -21.23 -2.84 -1.78
N VAL A 119 -19.99 -3.30 -1.95
CA VAL A 119 -19.39 -3.56 -3.27
C VAL A 119 -20.21 -4.59 -4.03
N GLU A 120 -20.49 -5.74 -3.42
CA GLU A 120 -21.32 -6.80 -4.03
C GLU A 120 -22.70 -6.26 -4.44
N ALA A 121 -23.42 -5.61 -3.53
CA ALA A 121 -24.74 -5.06 -3.82
C ALA A 121 -24.72 -4.00 -4.95
N LEU A 122 -23.71 -3.12 -4.98
CA LEU A 122 -23.57 -2.11 -6.04
C LEU A 122 -23.30 -2.76 -7.40
N LEU A 123 -22.42 -3.76 -7.45
CA LEU A 123 -22.11 -4.51 -8.67
C LEU A 123 -23.32 -5.30 -9.18
N GLU A 124 -24.08 -5.95 -8.29
CA GLU A 124 -25.34 -6.64 -8.63
C GLU A 124 -26.41 -5.68 -9.18
N LEU A 125 -26.38 -4.41 -8.76
CA LEU A 125 -27.26 -3.35 -9.28
C LEU A 125 -26.76 -2.74 -10.61
N GLY A 126 -25.67 -3.29 -11.18
CA GLY A 126 -25.13 -2.93 -12.48
C GLY A 126 -24.31 -1.65 -12.48
N PHE A 127 -23.66 -1.32 -11.36
CA PHE A 127 -22.62 -0.28 -11.36
C PHE A 127 -21.43 -0.74 -12.19
N ASN A 128 -20.88 0.16 -13.02
CA ASN A 128 -19.71 -0.14 -13.83
C ASN A 128 -18.49 -0.39 -12.90
N PRO A 129 -17.86 -1.58 -12.92
CA PRO A 129 -16.67 -1.87 -12.12
C PRO A 129 -15.45 -1.03 -12.55
N ASP A 130 -15.42 -0.55 -13.79
CA ASP A 130 -14.32 0.24 -14.38
C ASP A 130 -14.62 1.74 -14.42
N VAL A 131 -15.55 2.19 -13.57
CA VAL A 131 -15.81 3.61 -13.42
C VAL A 131 -14.53 4.32 -12.99
N LYS A 132 -14.18 5.43 -13.64
CA LYS A 132 -12.96 6.21 -13.35
C LYS A 132 -13.29 7.49 -12.58
N ASN A 133 -12.46 7.84 -11.59
CA ASN A 133 -12.50 9.16 -10.95
C ASN A 133 -11.70 10.21 -11.77
N ILE A 134 -11.53 11.44 -11.26
CA ILE A 134 -10.77 12.48 -11.99
C ILE A 134 -9.28 12.16 -12.17
N GLN A 135 -8.72 11.30 -11.33
CA GLN A 135 -7.36 10.81 -11.44
C GLN A 135 -7.25 9.64 -12.42
N GLY A 136 -8.36 9.12 -12.94
CA GLY A 136 -8.38 7.93 -13.78
C GLY A 136 -8.28 6.63 -12.99
N GLU A 137 -8.37 6.69 -11.65
CA GLU A 137 -8.35 5.51 -10.77
C GLU A 137 -9.69 4.79 -10.87
N THR A 138 -9.66 3.45 -10.82
CA THR A 138 -10.84 2.59 -10.80
C THR A 138 -11.10 2.08 -9.38
N PRO A 139 -12.30 1.54 -9.07
CA PRO A 139 -12.55 0.83 -7.83
C PRO A 139 -11.52 -0.27 -7.52
N LEU A 140 -11.02 -0.98 -8.55
CA LEU A 140 -10.01 -2.02 -8.39
C LEU A 140 -8.64 -1.44 -8.03
N PHE A 141 -8.25 -0.33 -8.65
CA PHE A 141 -7.04 0.40 -8.29
C PHE A 141 -7.07 0.81 -6.81
N GLU A 142 -8.18 1.40 -6.36
CA GLU A 142 -8.38 1.83 -4.96
C GLU A 142 -8.35 0.68 -3.95
N ALA A 143 -8.97 -0.46 -4.28
CA ALA A 143 -8.92 -1.65 -3.42
C ALA A 143 -7.53 -2.29 -3.35
N SER A 144 -6.71 -2.09 -4.38
CA SER A 144 -5.36 -2.65 -4.47
C SER A 144 -4.38 -1.93 -3.54
N GLY A 145 -4.55 -0.62 -3.36
CA GLY A 145 -3.78 0.21 -2.41
C GLY A 145 -4.09 -0.06 -0.94
N VAL A 146 -3.61 0.82 -0.04
CA VAL A 146 -3.75 0.62 1.42
C VAL A 146 -5.13 1.05 1.97
N GLY A 147 -5.90 1.83 1.21
CA GLY A 147 -7.08 2.52 1.73
C GLY A 147 -6.76 3.35 2.99
N LEU A 148 -7.76 3.58 3.86
CA LEU A 148 -7.55 4.10 5.23
C LEU A 148 -7.14 3.02 6.24
N LEU A 149 -6.92 1.79 5.77
CA LEU A 149 -6.66 0.62 6.62
C LEU A 149 -5.26 0.60 7.23
N PHE A 150 -4.42 1.59 6.89
CA PHE A 150 -3.24 1.93 7.68
C PHE A 150 -3.57 2.05 9.18
N TYR A 151 -4.79 2.50 9.52
CA TYR A 151 -5.24 2.66 10.91
C TYR A 151 -6.09 1.50 11.46
N ALA A 152 -6.51 0.53 10.63
CA ALA A 152 -7.48 -0.50 11.00
C ALA A 152 -6.83 -1.88 11.26
N TYR A 153 -7.39 -2.62 12.24
CA TYR A 153 -7.00 -3.98 12.60
C TYR A 153 -7.50 -5.03 11.58
N ASP A 154 -6.92 -6.23 11.67
CA ASP A 154 -6.99 -7.39 10.76
C ASP A 154 -8.28 -7.59 9.97
N GLU A 155 -9.46 -7.61 10.60
CA GLU A 155 -10.74 -7.99 9.96
C GLU A 155 -11.12 -7.10 8.77
N SER A 156 -10.69 -5.83 8.77
CA SER A 156 -10.97 -4.89 7.69
C SER A 156 -10.08 -5.07 6.45
N ARG A 157 -9.06 -5.94 6.51
CA ARG A 157 -8.04 -6.13 5.46
C ARG A 157 -8.34 -7.35 4.58
N ASP A 158 -8.88 -8.43 5.16
CA ASP A 158 -9.51 -9.53 4.42
C ASP A 158 -10.60 -9.01 3.49
N ASN A 159 -11.26 -7.92 3.90
CA ASN A 159 -12.25 -7.26 3.09
C ASN A 159 -11.68 -6.67 1.79
N LEU A 160 -10.46 -6.14 1.76
CA LEU A 160 -9.90 -5.61 0.50
C LEU A 160 -9.59 -6.73 -0.48
N GLU A 161 -9.03 -7.84 0.01
CA GLU A 161 -8.82 -9.04 -0.82
C GLU A 161 -10.14 -9.54 -1.39
N GLN A 162 -11.20 -9.58 -0.57
CA GLN A 162 -12.53 -9.96 -1.01
C GLN A 162 -13.15 -8.97 -1.99
N VAL A 163 -12.95 -7.66 -1.77
CA VAL A 163 -13.38 -6.61 -2.71
C VAL A 163 -12.68 -6.76 -4.06
N ILE A 164 -11.36 -6.99 -4.08
CA ILE A 164 -10.60 -7.24 -5.31
C ILE A 164 -11.20 -8.43 -6.05
N LYS A 165 -11.45 -9.54 -5.35
CA LYS A 165 -12.09 -10.74 -5.93
C LYS A 165 -13.48 -10.47 -6.49
N LEU A 166 -14.31 -9.69 -5.78
CA LEU A 166 -15.64 -9.30 -6.26
C LEU A 166 -15.57 -8.44 -7.52
N LEU A 167 -14.65 -7.46 -7.55
CA LEU A 167 -14.46 -6.60 -8.72
C LEU A 167 -14.00 -7.42 -9.93
N ILE A 168 -13.01 -8.29 -9.77
CA ILE A 168 -12.54 -9.23 -10.82
C ILE A 168 -13.71 -10.10 -11.30
N LYS A 169 -14.46 -10.71 -10.37
CA LYS A 169 -15.62 -11.58 -10.69
C LYS A 169 -16.70 -10.84 -11.50
N HIS A 170 -16.87 -9.54 -11.28
CA HIS A 170 -17.82 -8.71 -12.01
C HIS A 170 -17.21 -8.03 -13.25
N GLY A 171 -16.01 -8.43 -13.68
CA GLY A 171 -15.42 -8.03 -14.94
C GLY A 171 -14.64 -6.72 -14.90
N ALA A 172 -14.14 -6.30 -13.73
CA ALA A 172 -13.19 -5.20 -13.64
C ALA A 172 -11.94 -5.48 -14.49
N ASP A 173 -11.47 -4.48 -15.21
CA ASP A 173 -10.21 -4.53 -15.95
C ASP A 173 -9.02 -4.52 -14.97
N VAL A 174 -8.40 -5.69 -14.81
CA VAL A 174 -7.25 -5.89 -13.93
C VAL A 174 -6.01 -5.14 -14.39
N ASN A 175 -5.95 -4.77 -15.67
CA ASN A 175 -4.82 -4.12 -16.30
C ASN A 175 -5.05 -2.62 -16.54
N CYS A 176 -6.07 -2.03 -15.90
CA CYS A 176 -6.37 -0.61 -16.07
C CYS A 176 -5.16 0.25 -15.70
N GLN A 177 -4.87 1.27 -16.52
CA GLN A 177 -3.77 2.20 -16.26
C GLN A 177 -4.29 3.58 -15.91
N ILE A 178 -3.66 4.21 -14.92
CA ILE A 178 -3.89 5.61 -14.56
C ILE A 178 -3.48 6.50 -15.74
N GLU A 179 -4.42 7.34 -16.18
CA GLU A 179 -4.18 8.26 -17.30
C GLU A 179 -3.16 9.34 -16.93
N LYS A 180 -2.48 9.86 -17.94
CA LYS A 180 -1.48 10.91 -17.75
C LYS A 180 -2.16 12.18 -17.25
N SER A 181 -1.87 12.55 -16.01
CA SER A 181 -2.39 13.80 -15.43
C SER A 181 -1.65 15.01 -16.01
N ASN A 182 -2.41 15.95 -16.58
CA ASN A 182 -1.87 17.24 -17.02
C ASN A 182 -1.45 18.15 -15.86
N ASN A 183 -1.75 17.77 -14.61
CA ASN A 183 -1.62 18.61 -13.42
C ASN A 183 -0.42 18.27 -12.52
N GLY A 184 0.58 17.56 -13.05
CA GLY A 184 1.88 17.39 -12.38
C GLY A 184 1.98 16.24 -11.36
N THR A 185 0.96 15.39 -11.22
CA THR A 185 1.06 14.12 -10.47
C THR A 185 1.72 13.04 -11.33
N ALA A 186 2.88 13.37 -11.94
CA ALA A 186 3.61 12.53 -12.89
C ALA A 186 4.00 11.14 -12.33
N ASP A 187 3.88 10.94 -11.02
CA ASP A 187 4.37 9.77 -10.29
C ASP A 187 3.45 8.53 -10.38
N LEU A 188 2.17 8.71 -10.74
CA LEU A 188 1.22 7.60 -10.84
C LEU A 188 0.80 7.28 -12.28
N SER A 189 1.28 8.04 -13.27
CA SER A 189 0.86 7.86 -14.67
C SER A 189 1.30 6.50 -15.21
N GLY A 190 0.36 5.76 -15.81
CA GLY A 190 0.59 4.42 -16.33
C GLY A 190 0.60 3.30 -15.28
N MET A 191 0.38 3.61 -14.00
CA MET A 191 0.33 2.60 -12.93
C MET A 191 -0.87 1.67 -13.07
N THR A 192 -0.69 0.40 -12.72
CA THR A 192 -1.74 -0.63 -12.68
C THR A 192 -2.15 -0.98 -11.25
N PRO A 193 -3.29 -1.64 -11.03
CA PRO A 193 -3.67 -2.20 -9.72
C PRO A 193 -2.58 -3.10 -9.12
N LEU A 194 -1.89 -3.89 -9.95
CA LEU A 194 -0.78 -4.75 -9.50
C LEU A 194 0.40 -3.92 -8.96
N MET A 195 0.74 -2.82 -9.60
CA MET A 195 1.80 -1.91 -9.13
C MET A 195 1.41 -1.20 -7.85
N GLU A 196 0.15 -0.76 -7.75
CA GLU A 196 -0.37 -0.03 -6.58
C GLU A 196 -0.31 -0.89 -5.31
N CYS A 197 -0.64 -2.19 -5.39
CA CYS A 197 -0.59 -3.05 -4.21
C CYS A 197 0.84 -3.25 -3.64
N LEU A 198 1.87 -2.98 -4.46
CA LEU A 198 3.28 -3.12 -4.08
C LEU A 198 3.83 -1.87 -3.39
N LYS A 199 3.37 -0.65 -3.72
CA LYS A 199 3.86 0.62 -3.12
C LYS A 199 3.39 0.85 -1.66
N THR A 200 2.97 -0.20 -0.96
CA THR A 200 2.35 -0.10 0.36
C THR A 200 3.35 -0.44 1.48
N LEU A 201 3.43 0.40 2.52
CA LEU A 201 4.49 0.39 3.57
C LEU A 201 4.60 -0.89 4.46
N TYR A 202 3.99 -2.03 4.12
CA TYR A 202 4.05 -3.26 4.93
C TYR A 202 4.03 -4.58 4.13
N GLN A 203 5.23 -5.13 3.85
CA GLN A 203 5.51 -6.30 3.00
C GLN A 203 4.76 -7.62 3.22
N PRO A 204 4.58 -8.18 4.44
CA PRO A 204 3.92 -9.48 4.59
C PRO A 204 2.51 -9.55 3.98
N ARG A 205 1.92 -8.38 3.71
CA ARG A 205 0.52 -8.17 3.36
C ARG A 205 0.31 -7.88 1.87
N GLN A 206 1.35 -7.52 1.12
CA GLN A 206 1.30 -7.30 -0.34
C GLN A 206 1.15 -8.62 -1.11
N SER A 207 1.74 -9.69 -0.56
CA SER A 207 1.87 -10.97 -1.26
C SER A 207 0.53 -11.61 -1.64
N ASN A 208 -0.52 -11.44 -0.83
CA ASN A 208 -1.84 -11.99 -1.13
C ASN A 208 -2.54 -11.21 -2.24
N LYS A 209 -2.59 -9.88 -2.18
CA LYS A 209 -3.19 -9.06 -3.26
C LYS A 209 -2.47 -9.26 -4.58
N THR A 210 -1.14 -9.29 -4.55
CA THR A 210 -0.29 -9.61 -5.72
C THR A 210 -0.71 -10.95 -6.32
N LYS A 211 -0.84 -11.99 -5.48
CA LYS A 211 -1.31 -13.32 -5.92
C LYS A 211 -2.73 -13.30 -6.45
N ILE A 212 -3.67 -12.63 -5.80
CA ILE A 212 -5.06 -12.55 -6.27
C ILE A 212 -5.10 -11.90 -7.67
N LEU A 213 -4.43 -10.77 -7.85
CA LEU A 213 -4.39 -10.07 -9.14
C LEU A 213 -3.73 -10.93 -10.23
N CYS A 214 -2.62 -11.61 -9.93
CA CYS A 214 -1.91 -12.44 -10.89
C CYS A 214 -2.56 -13.81 -11.16
N ASP A 215 -3.04 -14.51 -10.13
CA ASP A 215 -3.53 -15.89 -10.19
C ASP A 215 -5.05 -15.98 -10.45
N GLU A 216 -5.83 -15.06 -9.88
CA GLU A 216 -7.30 -15.02 -10.07
C GLU A 216 -7.70 -13.99 -11.13
N GLY A 217 -6.97 -12.87 -11.23
CA GLY A 217 -7.25 -11.77 -12.15
C GLY A 217 -6.51 -11.82 -13.49
N ASN A 218 -5.54 -12.72 -13.66
CA ASN A 218 -4.65 -12.77 -14.83
C ASN A 218 -4.00 -11.41 -15.18
N ALA A 219 -3.58 -10.64 -14.15
CA ALA A 219 -2.87 -9.39 -14.35
C ALA A 219 -1.65 -9.57 -15.26
N ASP A 220 -1.46 -8.67 -16.22
CA ASP A 220 -0.24 -8.59 -17.01
C ASP A 220 0.88 -7.99 -16.14
N ILE A 221 1.81 -8.86 -15.76
CA ILE A 221 2.92 -8.56 -14.85
C ILE A 221 3.98 -7.63 -15.46
N ASN A 222 3.97 -7.45 -16.79
CA ASN A 222 5.02 -6.75 -17.53
C ASN A 222 4.58 -5.39 -18.09
N ILE A 223 3.39 -4.91 -17.73
CA ILE A 223 2.97 -3.55 -18.05
C ILE A 223 4.00 -2.57 -17.46
N LYS A 224 4.30 -1.52 -18.23
CA LYS A 224 5.19 -0.43 -17.83
C LYS A 224 4.37 0.80 -17.50
N ALA A 225 4.65 1.41 -16.36
CA ALA A 225 4.23 2.77 -16.07
C ALA A 225 5.00 3.77 -16.95
N GLU A 226 4.59 5.03 -16.94
CA GLU A 226 5.17 6.08 -17.81
C GLU A 226 6.67 6.30 -17.52
N ASN A 227 7.10 6.10 -16.26
CA ASN A 227 8.51 6.17 -15.84
C ASN A 227 9.29 4.88 -16.15
N GLY A 228 8.68 3.87 -16.76
CA GLY A 228 9.28 2.57 -17.07
C GLY A 228 9.16 1.52 -15.94
N GLU A 229 8.59 1.87 -14.78
CA GLU A 229 8.41 0.90 -13.69
C GLU A 229 7.53 -0.28 -14.12
N THR A 230 7.93 -1.49 -13.73
CA THR A 230 7.11 -2.70 -13.79
C THR A 230 6.72 -3.13 -12.38
N ALA A 231 5.77 -4.06 -12.24
CA ALA A 231 5.47 -4.65 -10.94
C ALA A 231 6.73 -5.29 -10.30
N ALA A 232 7.58 -5.95 -11.10
CA ALA A 232 8.82 -6.55 -10.62
C ALA A 232 9.84 -5.49 -10.15
N SER A 233 9.97 -4.37 -10.85
CA SER A 233 10.91 -3.31 -10.46
C SER A 233 10.46 -2.60 -9.19
N ILE A 234 9.16 -2.31 -9.06
CA ILE A 234 8.58 -1.73 -7.83
C ILE A 234 8.78 -2.69 -6.66
N ALA A 235 8.53 -3.99 -6.84
CA ALA A 235 8.74 -4.97 -5.77
C ALA A 235 10.18 -4.98 -5.26
N LEU A 236 11.18 -4.86 -6.15
CA LEU A 236 12.60 -4.73 -5.75
C LEU A 236 12.90 -3.41 -5.04
N GLU A 237 12.30 -2.31 -5.49
CA GLU A 237 12.48 -0.99 -4.87
C GLU A 237 11.93 -0.94 -3.45
N GLU A 238 10.73 -1.47 -3.25
CA GLU A 238 10.08 -1.48 -1.94
C GLU A 238 10.87 -2.35 -0.94
N CYS A 239 11.48 -3.44 -1.40
CA CYS A 239 12.41 -4.23 -0.56
C CYS A 239 13.55 -3.38 0.02
N TYR A 240 14.06 -2.42 -0.76
CA TYR A 240 15.17 -1.56 -0.33
C TYR A 240 14.71 -0.54 0.71
N ARG A 241 13.50 0.02 0.55
CA ARG A 241 12.91 0.95 1.51
C ARG A 241 12.73 0.27 2.87
N ASP A 242 12.16 -0.93 2.90
CA ASP A 242 12.01 -1.71 4.13
C ASP A 242 13.36 -2.04 4.78
N LEU A 243 14.36 -2.36 3.96
CA LEU A 243 15.68 -2.69 4.44
C LEU A 243 16.33 -1.50 5.15
N ILE A 244 16.19 -0.29 4.58
CA ILE A 244 16.65 0.96 5.22
C ILE A 244 15.92 1.19 6.55
N ASP A 245 14.59 1.08 6.55
CA ASP A 245 13.79 1.28 7.75
C ASP A 245 14.18 0.28 8.85
N TRP A 246 14.43 -0.99 8.48
CA TRP A 246 14.95 -1.97 9.41
C TRP A 246 16.29 -1.55 10.02
N TYR A 247 17.26 -1.16 9.20
CA TYR A 247 18.60 -0.78 9.69
C TYR A 247 18.60 0.48 10.55
N LEU A 248 17.66 1.39 10.34
CA LEU A 248 17.55 2.64 11.10
C LEU A 248 16.72 2.49 12.37
N PHE A 249 15.71 1.62 12.39
CA PHE A 249 14.73 1.54 13.47
C PHE A 249 14.70 0.20 14.23
N ASP A 250 15.59 -0.75 13.92
CA ASP A 250 15.70 -2.08 14.55
C ASP A 250 14.36 -2.82 14.66
N LEU A 251 13.58 -2.76 13.59
CA LEU A 251 12.29 -3.44 13.49
C LEU A 251 12.52 -4.92 13.15
N ASP A 252 12.67 -5.78 14.17
CA ASP A 252 12.77 -7.25 14.02
C ASP A 252 11.74 -7.84 13.03
N TYR A 253 10.58 -7.20 12.90
CA TYR A 253 9.49 -7.53 11.98
C TYR A 253 9.86 -7.54 10.49
N LEU A 254 10.83 -6.71 10.07
CA LEU A 254 11.21 -6.54 8.66
C LEU A 254 12.30 -7.53 8.20
N LYS A 255 12.89 -8.31 9.11
CA LYS A 255 14.04 -9.20 8.83
C LYS A 255 13.75 -10.31 7.82
N ASP A 256 12.51 -10.81 7.75
CA ASP A 256 12.23 -12.12 7.13
C ASP A 256 11.31 -12.10 5.90
N LYS A 257 10.85 -10.95 5.39
CA LYS A 257 9.76 -10.93 4.39
C LYS A 257 9.87 -9.96 3.20
N SER A 258 10.94 -9.16 3.09
CA SER A 258 11.03 -8.13 2.04
C SER A 258 10.93 -8.69 0.61
N LEU A 259 11.62 -9.78 0.29
CA LEU A 259 11.68 -10.30 -1.09
C LEU A 259 10.46 -11.08 -1.57
N THR A 260 9.38 -11.20 -0.78
CA THR A 260 8.29 -12.14 -1.09
C THR A 260 7.61 -11.84 -2.44
N SER A 261 7.20 -10.60 -2.67
CA SER A 261 6.55 -10.18 -3.91
C SER A 261 7.51 -10.19 -5.10
N ALA A 262 8.76 -9.75 -4.89
CA ALA A 262 9.79 -9.79 -5.92
C ALA A 262 10.09 -11.22 -6.37
N TYR A 263 10.24 -12.16 -5.43
CA TYR A 263 10.44 -13.58 -5.73
C TYR A 263 9.25 -14.19 -6.48
N TYR A 264 8.03 -13.91 -6.03
CA TYR A 264 6.82 -14.37 -6.72
C TYR A 264 6.77 -13.88 -8.17
N LEU A 265 6.94 -12.58 -8.40
CA LEU A 265 6.87 -11.99 -9.74
C LEU A 265 8.03 -12.45 -10.64
N ILE A 266 9.26 -12.40 -10.13
CA ILE A 266 10.46 -12.64 -10.94
C ILE A 266 10.68 -14.13 -11.15
N VAL A 267 10.74 -14.92 -10.07
CA VAL A 267 11.10 -16.33 -10.14
C VAL A 267 9.90 -17.21 -10.49
N GLN A 268 8.76 -16.99 -9.85
CA GLN A 268 7.59 -17.88 -10.05
C GLN A 268 6.74 -17.50 -11.27
N LYS A 269 6.65 -16.20 -11.58
CA LYS A 269 5.87 -15.69 -12.73
C LYS A 269 6.72 -15.27 -13.92
N HIS A 270 8.06 -15.33 -13.82
CA HIS A 270 8.97 -14.99 -14.90
C HIS A 270 8.78 -13.58 -15.46
N ALA A 271 8.51 -12.60 -14.59
CA ALA A 271 8.42 -11.20 -14.98
C ALA A 271 9.71 -10.74 -15.67
N ASP A 272 9.55 -9.92 -16.70
CA ASP A 272 10.65 -9.29 -17.43
C ASP A 272 11.31 -8.24 -16.53
N ILE A 273 12.62 -8.40 -16.32
CA ILE A 273 13.47 -7.50 -15.52
C ILE A 273 14.62 -6.91 -16.35
N SER A 274 14.50 -6.87 -17.68
CA SER A 274 15.53 -6.34 -18.59
C SER A 274 15.52 -4.82 -18.76
N GLY A 275 14.39 -4.16 -18.47
CA GLY A 275 14.25 -2.71 -18.66
C GLY A 275 14.71 -1.91 -17.45
N SER A 276 15.50 -0.85 -17.69
CA SER A 276 15.68 0.23 -16.73
C SER A 276 14.40 1.05 -16.58
N TYR A 277 14.31 1.79 -15.48
CA TYR A 277 13.21 2.69 -15.16
C TYR A 277 13.72 3.93 -14.42
N TYR A 278 12.92 4.99 -14.36
CA TYR A 278 13.28 6.22 -13.67
C TYR A 278 12.70 6.24 -12.25
N SER A 279 13.58 6.36 -11.26
CA SER A 279 13.19 6.40 -9.85
C SER A 279 13.68 7.67 -9.16
N ARG A 280 12.97 8.06 -8.09
CA ARG A 280 13.31 9.16 -7.18
C ARG A 280 13.80 8.64 -5.81
N LEU A 281 14.37 7.44 -5.76
CA LEU A 281 15.06 6.93 -4.56
C LEU A 281 15.85 8.05 -3.87
N HIS A 282 15.74 8.15 -2.54
CA HIS A 282 16.04 9.26 -1.59
C HIS A 282 17.36 10.07 -1.70
N PHE A 283 18.00 10.11 -2.87
CA PHE A 283 19.30 10.70 -3.14
C PHE A 283 19.25 11.89 -4.10
N SER A 284 18.12 12.14 -4.79
CA SER A 284 18.04 13.19 -5.83
C SER A 284 16.64 13.80 -5.93
N ASP A 285 16.56 15.13 -6.13
CA ASP A 285 15.33 15.84 -6.48
C ASP A 285 14.85 15.50 -7.90
N GLU A 286 15.77 15.05 -8.76
CA GLU A 286 15.52 14.65 -10.15
C GLU A 286 15.49 13.11 -10.28
N PRO A 287 14.54 12.54 -11.05
CA PRO A 287 14.53 11.11 -11.36
C PRO A 287 15.84 10.68 -12.04
N PHE A 288 16.35 9.51 -11.69
CA PHE A 288 17.52 8.91 -12.35
C PHE A 288 17.20 7.51 -12.84
N GLU A 289 17.93 7.07 -13.86
CA GLU A 289 17.77 5.74 -14.42
C GLU A 289 18.31 4.69 -13.44
N VAL A 290 17.50 3.66 -13.19
CA VAL A 290 17.76 2.56 -12.28
C VAL A 290 17.59 1.25 -13.04
N SER A 291 18.60 0.38 -12.95
CA SER A 291 18.53 -0.99 -13.44
C SER A 291 18.04 -1.94 -12.34
N PRO A 292 17.27 -3.00 -12.68
CA PRO A 292 16.91 -4.04 -11.70
C PRO A 292 18.12 -4.72 -11.04
N VAL A 293 19.26 -4.80 -11.75
CA VAL A 293 20.52 -5.31 -11.21
C VAL A 293 21.04 -4.40 -10.10
N TYR A 294 21.07 -3.08 -10.32
CA TYR A 294 21.46 -2.10 -9.31
C TYR A 294 20.57 -2.20 -8.06
N MET A 295 19.25 -2.33 -8.24
CA MET A 295 18.34 -2.53 -7.11
C MET A 295 18.62 -3.81 -6.33
N LEU A 296 18.80 -4.93 -7.03
CA LEU A 296 19.10 -6.19 -6.36
C LEU A 296 20.44 -6.13 -5.62
N ARG A 297 21.44 -5.41 -6.16
CA ARG A 297 22.74 -5.16 -5.53
C ARG A 297 22.62 -4.35 -4.23
N LEU A 298 21.66 -3.43 -4.16
CA LEU A 298 21.39 -2.64 -2.95
C LEU A 298 20.94 -3.50 -1.76
N LEU A 299 20.24 -4.61 -2.02
CA LEU A 299 19.64 -5.48 -0.99
C LEU A 299 20.67 -6.43 -0.35
N VAL A 300 21.24 -6.04 0.79
CA VAL A 300 22.24 -6.82 1.54
C VAL A 300 21.60 -7.66 2.64
N TYR A 301 21.85 -8.98 2.62
CA TYR A 301 21.36 -9.92 3.63
C TYR A 301 22.50 -10.80 4.16
N PRO A 302 22.44 -11.28 5.41
CA PRO A 302 23.46 -12.18 5.93
C PRO A 302 23.65 -13.43 5.06
N LEU A 303 24.90 -13.82 4.80
CA LEU A 303 25.20 -15.02 4.00
C LEU A 303 24.52 -16.26 4.59
N GLY A 304 23.92 -17.06 3.73
CA GLY A 304 23.20 -18.28 4.12
C GLY A 304 21.84 -18.06 4.79
N SER A 305 21.44 -16.80 5.05
CA SER A 305 20.08 -16.48 5.50
C SER A 305 19.04 -16.85 4.45
N GLU A 306 17.77 -16.96 4.87
CA GLU A 306 16.67 -17.26 3.95
C GLU A 306 16.53 -16.19 2.88
N MET A 307 16.59 -14.90 3.25
CA MET A 307 16.54 -13.81 2.29
C MET A 307 17.73 -13.81 1.33
N HIS A 308 18.93 -14.16 1.80
CA HIS A 308 20.08 -14.35 0.92
C HIS A 308 19.85 -15.48 -0.10
N LYS A 309 19.29 -16.63 0.32
CA LYS A 309 18.96 -17.71 -0.61
C LYS A 309 17.92 -17.29 -1.64
N ILE A 310 16.83 -16.64 -1.22
CA ILE A 310 15.79 -16.11 -2.11
C ILE A 310 16.39 -15.12 -3.12
N LYS A 311 17.23 -14.20 -2.64
CA LYS A 311 17.97 -13.27 -3.51
C LYS A 311 18.78 -14.03 -4.56
N MET A 312 19.48 -15.10 -4.19
CA MET A 312 20.27 -15.89 -5.14
C MET A 312 19.39 -16.65 -6.16
N GLU A 313 18.16 -17.04 -5.82
CA GLU A 313 17.21 -17.54 -6.80
C GLU A 313 16.79 -16.45 -7.81
N ILE A 314 16.59 -15.21 -7.35
CA ILE A 314 16.37 -14.06 -8.25
C ILE A 314 17.58 -13.84 -9.17
N VAL A 315 18.81 -13.93 -8.65
CA VAL A 315 20.04 -13.84 -9.46
C VAL A 315 20.11 -14.94 -10.53
N LYS A 316 19.72 -16.18 -10.19
CA LYS A 316 19.64 -17.26 -11.17
C LYS A 316 18.62 -16.96 -12.27
N GLU A 317 17.48 -16.38 -11.90
CA GLU A 317 16.46 -15.97 -12.86
C GLU A 317 16.93 -14.83 -13.77
N PHE A 318 17.66 -13.85 -13.24
CA PHE A 318 18.32 -12.81 -14.04
C PHE A 318 19.24 -13.44 -15.09
N LYS A 319 20.08 -14.40 -14.67
CA LYS A 319 20.97 -15.13 -15.57
C LYS A 319 20.18 -15.91 -16.65
N ARG A 320 19.04 -16.51 -16.30
CA ARG A 320 18.15 -17.20 -17.26
C ARG A 320 17.62 -16.25 -18.33
N GLN A 321 17.36 -14.99 -17.97
CA GLN A 321 16.94 -13.91 -18.87
C GLN A 321 18.12 -13.24 -19.60
N GLY A 322 19.37 -13.71 -19.39
CA GLY A 322 20.56 -13.16 -20.04
C GLY A 322 21.14 -11.92 -19.37
N ILE A 323 20.75 -11.64 -18.12
CA ILE A 323 21.16 -10.46 -17.37
C ILE A 323 22.24 -10.84 -16.38
N ASP A 324 23.39 -10.18 -16.49
CA ASP A 324 24.53 -10.43 -15.62
C ASP A 324 24.40 -9.62 -14.33
N TYR A 325 24.19 -10.30 -13.21
CA TYR A 325 24.16 -9.66 -11.89
C TYR A 325 25.47 -8.93 -11.55
N PHE A 326 26.60 -9.36 -12.10
CA PHE A 326 27.94 -8.78 -11.88
C PHE A 326 28.29 -7.65 -12.84
N SER A 327 27.39 -7.26 -13.74
CA SER A 327 27.63 -6.11 -14.63
C SER A 327 27.64 -4.77 -13.90
N GLU A 328 26.97 -4.68 -12.75
CA GLU A 328 26.91 -3.49 -11.91
C GLU A 328 27.86 -3.60 -10.71
N PRO A 329 28.59 -2.52 -10.36
CA PRO A 329 29.41 -2.50 -9.16
C PRO A 329 28.54 -2.57 -7.90
N ILE A 330 29.13 -3.01 -6.79
CA ILE A 330 28.47 -2.95 -5.49
C ILE A 330 28.23 -1.47 -5.12
N PRO A 331 26.98 -1.05 -4.87
CA PRO A 331 26.67 0.33 -4.49
C PRO A 331 27.39 0.75 -3.21
N GLU A 332 27.79 2.02 -3.13
CA GLU A 332 28.54 2.56 -1.99
C GLU A 332 27.76 2.39 -0.66
N GLN A 333 26.44 2.54 -0.70
CA GLN A 333 25.54 2.35 0.43
C GLN A 333 25.59 0.90 0.95
N SER A 334 25.55 -0.07 0.04
CA SER A 334 25.69 -1.49 0.36
C SER A 334 27.07 -1.80 0.93
N LEU A 335 28.13 -1.23 0.36
CA LEU A 335 29.48 -1.41 0.89
C LEU A 335 29.63 -0.86 2.31
N LYS A 336 29.10 0.35 2.58
CA LYS A 336 29.09 0.95 3.92
C LYS A 336 28.36 0.06 4.92
N LEU A 337 27.22 -0.49 4.50
CA LEU A 337 26.42 -1.39 5.31
C LEU A 337 27.13 -2.72 5.59
N VAL A 338 27.70 -3.36 4.57
CA VAL A 338 28.48 -4.59 4.74
C VAL A 338 29.65 -4.36 5.70
N LYS A 339 30.40 -3.27 5.54
CA LYS A 339 31.49 -2.90 6.47
C LYS A 339 31.01 -2.69 7.91
N LYS A 340 29.79 -2.18 8.10
CA LYS A 340 29.17 -2.01 9.42
C LYS A 340 28.75 -3.34 10.03
N LEU A 341 28.19 -4.26 9.24
CA LEU A 341 27.71 -5.56 9.70
C LEU A 341 28.85 -6.58 9.91
N TYR A 342 29.93 -6.46 9.13
CA TYR A 342 31.04 -7.40 9.04
C TYR A 342 32.41 -6.68 9.12
N PRO A 343 32.69 -5.93 10.20
CA PRO A 343 33.87 -5.05 10.25
C PRO A 343 35.20 -5.79 10.09
N ASP A 344 35.28 -7.03 10.56
CA ASP A 344 36.53 -7.82 10.57
C ASP A 344 36.73 -8.66 9.30
N ASN A 345 35.69 -8.87 8.48
CA ASN A 345 35.72 -9.79 7.34
C ASN A 345 34.87 -9.35 6.13
N TRP A 346 34.56 -8.05 6.00
CA TRP A 346 33.76 -7.52 4.89
C TRP A 346 34.34 -7.85 3.51
N GLU A 347 35.66 -7.91 3.34
CA GLU A 347 36.28 -8.29 2.07
C GLU A 347 36.00 -9.74 1.68
N GLU A 348 36.02 -10.65 2.66
CA GLU A 348 35.68 -12.06 2.45
C GLU A 348 34.19 -12.21 2.16
N TYR A 349 33.34 -11.46 2.87
CA TYR A 349 31.91 -11.41 2.62
C TYR A 349 31.61 -11.00 1.17
N LEU A 350 32.25 -9.94 0.66
CA LEU A 350 32.06 -9.47 -0.72
C LEU A 350 32.59 -10.43 -1.80
N ARG A 351 33.47 -11.37 -1.46
CA ARG A 351 33.89 -12.41 -2.42
C ARG A 351 32.84 -13.51 -2.56
N GLN A 352 32.00 -13.69 -1.54
CA GLN A 352 30.94 -14.70 -1.51
C GLN A 352 29.58 -14.13 -1.93
N TYR A 353 29.47 -12.82 -2.14
CA TYR A 353 28.26 -12.05 -2.37
C TYR A 353 28.31 -11.28 -3.69
#